data_AF-A0A2N2GBR1-F1
#
_entry.id   AF-A0A2N2GBR1-F1
#
_cell.length_a   1.000
_cell.length_b   1.000
_cell.length_c   1.000
_cell.angle_alpha   90.00
_cell.angle_beta   90.00
_cell.angle_gamma   90.00
#
_symmetry.space_group_name_H-M   'P 1'
#
loop_
_entity.id
_entity.type
_entity.pdbx_description
1 polymer ?
#
loop_
_entity_poly.entity_id
_entity_poly.type
_entity_poly.pdbx_seq_one_letter_code
_entity_poly.pdbx_strand_id
1 'polypeptide(L)'
;TDDTSPKSAGTPASVGPAGSHPQSPPPSSSDPALRRAYENFVRARLSTGESLEGITPDRFFATICSQIPKVKQAHGCSDVEIQIVVKDNKATLRFLPR
;
A
#
# COMPACT_ATOMS: atom_id res chain seq x y z
N THR A 1 -48.12 23.08 -40.89
CA THR A 1 -47.26 22.70 -42.03
C THR A 1 -45.88 23.23 -41.71
N ASP A 2 -44.83 22.48 -41.49
CA ASP A 2 -44.53 21.05 -41.57
C ASP A 2 -43.19 20.82 -40.84
N ASP A 3 -43.01 19.57 -40.43
CA ASP A 3 -41.83 18.81 -40.00
C ASP A 3 -40.45 19.40 -40.41
N THR A 4 -39.39 19.36 -39.60
CA THR A 4 -38.54 18.17 -39.49
C THR A 4 -37.48 18.36 -38.40
N SER A 5 -37.41 17.40 -37.48
CA SER A 5 -36.27 17.10 -36.62
C SER A 5 -35.30 16.18 -37.37
N PRO A 6 -33.98 16.18 -37.04
CA PRO A 6 -33.52 14.94 -36.43
C PRO A 6 -32.55 15.11 -35.26
N LYS A 7 -32.76 14.18 -34.32
CA LYS A 7 -31.88 13.68 -33.26
C LYS A 7 -30.38 13.73 -33.63
N SER A 8 -29.58 14.25 -32.71
CA SER A 8 -28.26 13.69 -32.44
C SER A 8 -28.18 13.23 -30.99
N ALA A 9 -28.07 11.91 -30.86
CA ALA A 9 -27.67 11.22 -29.66
C ALA A 9 -26.21 11.55 -29.33
N GLY A 10 -25.95 11.83 -28.07
CA GLY A 10 -24.61 11.96 -27.52
C GLY A 10 -24.65 11.51 -26.06
N THR A 11 -24.46 10.22 -25.86
CA THR A 11 -24.32 9.52 -24.59
C THR A 11 -23.39 10.27 -23.62
N PRO A 12 -23.71 10.37 -22.31
CA PRO A 12 -22.70 10.79 -21.34
C PRO A 12 -21.64 9.68 -21.28
N ALA A 13 -20.46 9.95 -21.82
CA ALA A 13 -19.30 9.13 -21.56
C ALA A 13 -19.05 9.18 -20.05
N SER A 14 -19.50 8.12 -19.37
CA SER A 14 -19.08 7.79 -18.02
C SER A 14 -17.57 7.63 -18.05
N VAL A 15 -16.88 8.68 -17.62
CA VAL A 15 -15.47 8.61 -17.24
C VAL A 15 -15.40 7.73 -16.00
N GLY A 16 -15.31 6.42 -16.21
CA GLY A 16 -14.86 5.51 -15.17
C GLY A 16 -13.48 5.98 -14.69
N PRO A 17 -13.20 6.00 -13.38
CA PRO A 17 -11.89 6.38 -12.89
C PRO A 17 -10.87 5.39 -13.44
N ALA A 18 -10.07 5.86 -14.40
CA ALA A 18 -8.85 5.21 -14.83
C ALA A 18 -7.97 4.98 -13.60
N GLY A 19 -7.38 3.79 -13.55
CA GLY A 19 -6.65 3.26 -12.41
C GLY A 19 -5.73 4.29 -11.76
N SER A 20 -5.96 4.53 -10.48
CA SER A 20 -4.97 5.13 -9.60
C SER A 20 -3.81 4.13 -9.47
N HIS A 21 -2.84 4.23 -10.37
CA HIS A 21 -1.49 3.85 -10.01
C HIS A 21 -0.93 5.08 -9.30
N PRO A 22 -0.94 5.16 -7.95
CA PRO A 22 -0.23 6.23 -7.29
C PRO A 22 1.23 6.07 -7.67
N GLN A 23 1.74 7.01 -8.46
CA GLN A 23 3.17 7.22 -8.63
C GLN A 23 3.70 7.50 -7.22
N SER A 24 4.27 6.48 -6.58
CA SER A 24 4.60 6.51 -5.15
C SER A 24 5.46 7.73 -4.84
N PRO A 25 4.95 8.69 -4.05
CA PRO A 25 5.79 9.71 -3.45
C PRO A 25 6.89 9.02 -2.63
N PRO A 26 8.07 9.63 -2.44
CA PRO A 26 9.05 9.09 -1.51
C PRO A 26 8.38 8.86 -0.15
N PRO A 27 8.67 7.74 0.54
CA PRO A 27 7.99 7.36 1.77
C PRO A 27 8.32 8.37 2.87
N SER A 28 7.52 9.42 2.94
CA SER A 28 7.47 10.32 4.09
C SER A 28 6.74 9.59 5.21
N SER A 29 7.05 9.88 6.47
CA SER A 29 6.36 9.26 7.63
C SER A 29 4.83 9.48 7.65
N SER A 30 4.29 10.33 6.77
CA SER A 30 2.86 10.49 6.49
C SER A 30 2.28 9.49 5.48
N ASP A 31 3.07 8.55 4.96
CA ASP A 31 2.59 7.60 3.96
C ASP A 31 1.46 6.71 4.55
N PRO A 32 0.26 6.72 3.94
CA PRO A 32 -0.87 5.97 4.46
C PRO A 32 -0.62 4.46 4.41
N ALA A 33 0.15 3.94 3.45
CA ALA A 33 0.44 2.51 3.36
C ALA A 33 1.37 2.06 4.50
N LEU A 34 2.40 2.84 4.83
CA LEU A 34 3.26 2.58 5.99
C LEU A 34 2.47 2.58 7.30
N ARG A 35 1.58 3.56 7.49
CA ARG A 35 0.72 3.62 8.68
C ARG A 35 -0.19 2.39 8.76
N ARG A 36 -0.81 1.98 7.66
CA ARG A 36 -1.63 0.75 7.61
C ARG A 36 -0.81 -0.50 7.92
N ALA A 37 0.41 -0.61 7.39
CA ALA A 37 1.32 -1.71 7.69
C ALA A 37 1.66 -1.77 9.18
N TYR A 38 1.90 -0.61 9.82
CA TYR A 38 2.14 -0.52 11.27
C TYR A 38 0.91 -0.95 12.08
N GLU A 39 -0.27 -0.44 11.76
CA GLU A 39 -1.54 -0.82 12.41
C GLU A 39 -1.77 -2.33 12.33
N ASN A 40 -1.52 -2.93 11.16
CA ASN A 40 -1.64 -4.37 10.95
C ASN A 40 -0.58 -5.15 11.73
N PHE A 41 0.66 -4.66 11.80
CA PHE A 41 1.74 -5.29 12.57
C PHE A 41 1.46 -5.29 14.07
N VAL A 42 1.01 -4.16 14.62
CA VAL A 42 0.63 -4.04 16.03
C VAL A 42 -0.52 -4.99 16.35
N ARG A 43 -1.55 -5.03 15.50
CA ARG A 43 -2.68 -5.94 15.67
C ARG A 43 -2.23 -7.39 15.64
N ALA A 44 -1.37 -7.76 14.70
CA ALA A 44 -0.82 -9.11 14.59
C ALA A 44 -0.04 -9.51 15.86
N ARG A 45 0.82 -8.64 16.40
CA ARG A 45 1.55 -8.93 17.66
C ARG A 45 0.60 -9.07 18.85
N LEU A 46 -0.41 -8.21 18.95
CA LEU A 46 -1.40 -8.31 20.02
C LEU A 46 -2.19 -9.62 19.93
N SER A 47 -2.57 -10.03 18.73
CA SER A 47 -3.27 -11.31 18.49
C SER A 47 -2.43 -12.54 18.84
N THR A 48 -1.10 -12.43 18.75
CA THR A 48 -0.18 -13.52 19.13
C THR A 48 0.30 -13.44 20.59
N GLY A 49 -0.10 -12.42 21.34
CA GLY A 49 0.34 -12.20 22.71
C GLY A 49 1.79 -11.69 22.85
N GLU A 50 2.37 -11.12 21.78
CA GLU A 50 3.71 -10.55 21.84
C GLU A 50 3.71 -9.12 22.39
N SER A 51 4.76 -8.78 23.17
CA SER A 51 4.91 -7.44 23.73
C SER A 51 5.22 -6.41 22.66
N LEU A 52 4.49 -5.30 22.63
CA LEU A 52 4.74 -4.16 21.73
C LEU A 52 5.89 -3.25 22.18
N GLU A 53 6.59 -3.61 23.25
CA GLU A 53 7.64 -2.80 23.83
C GLU A 53 8.72 -2.45 22.79
N GLY A 54 9.03 -1.16 22.67
CA GLY A 54 10.02 -0.66 21.70
C GLY A 54 9.53 -0.59 20.25
N ILE A 55 8.32 -1.03 19.93
CA ILE A 55 7.72 -0.85 18.61
C ILE A 55 6.98 0.47 18.56
N THR A 56 7.69 1.50 18.06
CA THR A 56 7.11 2.79 17.73
C THR A 56 6.91 2.91 16.23
N PRO A 57 5.93 3.70 15.77
CA PRO A 57 5.70 3.90 14.33
C PRO A 57 6.96 4.42 13.64
N ASP A 58 7.69 5.34 14.28
CA ASP A 58 8.91 5.94 13.72
C ASP A 58 10.01 4.90 13.47
N ARG A 59 10.28 4.03 14.45
CA ARG A 59 11.25 2.91 14.30
C ARG A 59 10.80 1.91 13.24
N PHE A 60 9.50 1.64 13.17
CA PHE A 60 8.94 0.73 12.19
C PHE A 60 9.08 1.28 10.76
N PHE A 61 8.76 2.55 10.54
CA PHE A 61 8.92 3.22 9.24
C PHE A 61 10.40 3.29 8.84
N ALA A 62 11.29 3.68 9.75
CA ALA A 62 12.73 3.69 9.50
C ALA A 62 13.25 2.31 9.08
N THR A 63 12.75 1.24 9.71
CA THR A 63 13.10 -0.14 9.36
C THR A 63 12.65 -0.47 7.94
N ILE A 64 11.40 -0.20 7.59
CA ILE A 64 10.87 -0.46 6.24
C ILE A 64 11.65 0.33 5.19
N CYS A 65 11.82 1.65 5.39
CA CYS A 65 12.53 2.52 4.45
C CYS A 65 13.99 2.08 4.24
N SER A 66 14.64 1.50 5.25
CA SER A 66 16.00 0.95 5.13
C SER A 66 16.05 -0.40 4.40
N GLN A 67 14.98 -1.20 4.48
CA GLN A 67 14.93 -2.53 3.87
C GLN A 67 14.49 -2.51 2.41
N ILE A 68 13.55 -1.64 2.03
CA ILE A 68 13.08 -1.49 0.65
C ILE A 68 14.24 -1.41 -0.37
N PRO A 69 15.23 -0.49 -0.25
CA PRO A 69 16.31 -0.40 -1.22
C PRO A 69 17.18 -1.66 -1.27
N LYS A 70 17.39 -2.34 -0.14
CA LYS A 70 18.15 -3.60 -0.08
C LYS A 70 17.42 -4.71 -0.83
N VAL A 71 16.11 -4.83 -0.65
CA VAL A 71 15.28 -5.82 -1.35
C VAL A 71 15.23 -5.52 -2.85
N LYS A 72 15.03 -4.25 -3.23
CA LYS A 72 15.07 -3.81 -4.64
C LYS A 72 16.39 -4.15 -5.31
N GLN A 73 17.51 -3.89 -4.63
CA GLN A 73 18.84 -4.18 -5.16
C GLN A 73 19.12 -5.69 -5.23
N ALA A 74 18.74 -6.45 -4.20
CA ALA A 74 18.98 -7.89 -4.14
C ALA A 74 18.18 -8.67 -5.19
N HIS A 75 16.94 -8.24 -5.48
CA HIS A 75 16.06 -8.90 -6.42
C HIS A 75 16.00 -8.23 -7.81
N GLY A 76 16.53 -7.02 -7.96
CA GLY A 76 16.48 -6.25 -9.22
C GLY A 76 15.08 -5.71 -9.55
N CYS A 77 14.23 -5.46 -8.56
CA CYS A 77 12.84 -5.06 -8.74
C CYS A 77 12.63 -3.54 -8.57
N SER A 78 11.62 -3.02 -9.26
CA SER A 78 11.26 -1.60 -9.21
C SER A 78 10.41 -1.25 -7.99
N ASP A 79 9.61 -2.20 -7.52
CA ASP A 79 8.68 -2.02 -6.41
C ASP A 79 8.75 -3.19 -5.41
N VAL A 80 8.33 -2.93 -4.17
CA VAL A 80 8.38 -3.89 -3.07
C VAL A 80 7.11 -3.75 -2.25
N GLU A 81 6.36 -4.83 -2.15
CA GLU A 81 5.19 -4.91 -1.30
C GLU A 81 5.55 -5.34 0.12
N ILE A 82 4.97 -4.66 1.10
CA ILE A 82 5.16 -4.95 2.52
C ILE A 82 3.96 -5.77 3.01
N GLN A 83 4.23 -6.98 3.49
CA GLN A 83 3.22 -7.88 4.02
C GLN A 83 3.53 -8.26 5.46
N ILE A 84 2.50 -8.22 6.32
CA ILE A 84 2.61 -8.64 7.72
C ILE A 84 2.05 -10.06 7.77
N VAL A 85 2.88 -11.01 8.17
CA VAL A 85 2.49 -12.42 8.27
C VAL A 85 2.73 -12.91 9.69
N VAL A 86 1.76 -13.64 10.22
CA VAL A 86 1.91 -14.32 11.51
C VAL A 86 2.45 -15.72 11.24
N LYS A 87 3.63 -16.02 11.76
CA LYS A 87 4.26 -17.34 11.63
C LYS A 87 4.79 -17.76 13.00
N ASP A 88 4.53 -19.02 13.39
CA ASP A 88 5.00 -19.56 14.68
C ASP A 88 4.56 -18.73 15.89
N ASN A 89 3.34 -18.20 15.87
CA ASN A 89 2.81 -17.24 16.86
C ASN A 89 3.65 -15.95 16.99
N LYS A 90 4.31 -15.53 15.91
CA LYS A 90 5.05 -14.26 15.86
C LYS A 90 4.65 -13.45 14.64
N ALA A 91 4.43 -12.17 14.84
CA ALA A 91 4.20 -11.25 13.72
C ALA A 91 5.55 -10.94 13.06
N THR A 92 5.64 -11.19 11.76
CA THR A 92 6.85 -10.97 10.97
C THR A 92 6.54 -10.10 9.75
N LEU A 93 7.50 -9.27 9.37
CA LEU A 93 7.42 -8.52 8.12
C LEU A 93 8.04 -9.32 6.98
N ARG A 94 7.33 -9.37 5.87
CA ARG A 94 7.80 -9.88 4.59
C ARG A 94 7.82 -8.75 3.59
N PHE A 95 8.90 -8.68 2.83
CA PHE A 95 9.04 -7.79 1.69
C PHE A 95 9.00 -8.65 0.44
N LEU A 96 7.96 -8.49 -0.37
CA LEU A 96 7.76 -9.24 -1.59
C LEU A 96 8.14 -8.35 -2.78
N PRO A 97 9.10 -8.75 -3.62
CA PRO A 97 9.41 -8.00 -4.84
C PRO A 97 8.22 -8.00 -5.79
N ARG A 98 7.97 -6.86 -6.45
CA ARG A 98 6.90 -6.68 -7.45
C ARG A 98 7.46 -6.26 -8.80
#